data_AF-A0A9W6M2R8-F1
#
_entry.id   AF-A0A9W6M2R8-F1
#
_cell.length_a   1.000
_cell.length_b   1.000
_cell.length_c   1.000
_cell.angle_alpha   90.00
_cell.angle_beta   90.00
_cell.angle_gamma   90.00
#
_symmetry.space_group_name_H-M   'P 1'
#
loop_
_entity.id
_entity.type
_entity.pdbx_description
1 polymer ?
#
loop_
_entity_poly.entity_id
_entity_poly.type
_entity_poly.pdbx_seq_one_letter_code
_entity_poly.pdbx_strand_id
1 'polypeptide(L)'
;MCVAGVVALRGSDTDLSFSGECDRVEIEGAGLDVDLSDARVATVVVRGDRIEVDLADVDALEVTGQAADIDADMIGSLSVAGDRNVVDGDEISAVSVSGNDNRVHADRLGSVEQAGDRNDIRPD
;
A
#
# COMPACT_ATOMS: atom_id res chain seq x y z
N MET A 1 -5.90 -18.75 -0.58
CA MET A 1 -5.75 -18.88 0.88
C MET A 1 -4.27 -18.94 1.23
N CYS A 2 -3.80 -17.93 1.95
CA CYS A 2 -2.44 -17.88 2.49
C CYS A 2 -2.43 -18.47 3.91
N VAL A 3 -1.36 -19.19 4.27
CA VAL A 3 -1.18 -19.73 5.63
C VAL A 3 0.28 -19.55 6.04
N ALA A 4 0.59 -18.43 6.69
CA ALA A 4 1.91 -18.10 7.27
C ALA A 4 3.07 -18.25 6.26
N GLY A 5 2.97 -17.52 5.15
CA GLY A 5 3.98 -17.58 4.10
C GLY A 5 4.07 -16.31 3.27
N VAL A 6 4.90 -16.39 2.22
CA VAL A 6 5.11 -15.33 1.23
C VAL A 6 4.29 -15.64 -0.01
N VAL A 7 3.45 -14.70 -0.42
CA VAL A 7 2.76 -14.72 -1.70
C VAL A 7 3.43 -13.70 -2.63
N ALA A 8 3.76 -14.12 -3.84
CA ALA A 8 4.30 -13.23 -4.86
C ALA A 8 3.35 -13.20 -6.07
N LEU A 9 2.82 -12.02 -6.35
CA LEU A 9 1.91 -11.72 -7.46
C LEU A 9 2.70 -10.96 -8.51
N ARG A 10 2.79 -11.54 -9.70
CA ARG A 10 3.49 -10.93 -10.83
C ARG A 10 2.63 -10.99 -12.08
N GLY A 11 2.47 -9.86 -12.76
CA GLY A 11 1.67 -9.82 -13.97
C GLY A 11 1.43 -8.43 -14.50
N SER A 12 0.44 -8.33 -15.38
CA SER A 12 -0.04 -7.06 -15.92
C SER A 12 -1.51 -7.17 -16.29
N ASP A 13 -2.27 -6.09 -16.10
CA ASP A 13 -3.67 -5.99 -16.51
C ASP A 13 -4.50 -7.18 -16.00
N THR A 14 -4.40 -7.45 -14.70
CA THR A 14 -4.98 -8.65 -14.06
C THR A 14 -5.56 -8.33 -12.70
N ASP A 15 -6.73 -8.92 -12.42
CA ASP A 15 -7.44 -8.81 -11.15
C ASP A 15 -7.19 -10.07 -10.30
N LEU A 16 -6.92 -9.89 -9.01
CA LEU A 16 -6.57 -10.95 -8.08
C LEU A 16 -7.25 -10.71 -6.74
N SER A 17 -7.72 -11.78 -6.10
CA SER A 17 -8.28 -11.70 -4.74
C SER A 17 -7.72 -12.82 -3.88
N PHE A 18 -7.28 -12.49 -2.66
CA PHE A 18 -6.75 -13.44 -1.70
C PHE A 18 -7.34 -13.24 -0.31
N SER A 19 -7.54 -14.36 0.38
CA SER A 19 -7.96 -14.39 1.77
C SER A 19 -7.03 -15.26 2.63
N GLY A 20 -7.14 -15.13 3.95
CA GLY A 20 -6.37 -15.90 4.92
C GLY A 20 -5.27 -15.10 5.61
N GLU A 21 -4.25 -15.78 6.13
CA GLU A 21 -3.16 -15.14 6.90
C GLU A 21 -1.84 -15.25 6.14
N CYS A 22 -1.26 -14.10 5.78
CA CYS A 22 0.06 -14.00 5.17
C CYS A 22 1.05 -13.29 6.06
N ASP A 23 2.29 -13.77 6.07
CA ASP A 23 3.38 -13.00 6.64
C ASP A 23 3.78 -11.88 5.67
N ARG A 24 3.74 -12.16 4.37
CA ARG A 24 4.16 -11.21 3.35
C ARG A 24 3.44 -11.40 2.02
N VAL A 25 3.02 -10.30 1.40
CA VAL A 25 2.56 -10.25 0.01
C VAL A 25 3.47 -9.32 -0.79
N GLU A 26 3.98 -9.80 -1.92
CA GLU A 26 4.74 -9.02 -2.89
C GLU A 26 3.93 -8.89 -4.17
N ILE A 27 3.59 -7.66 -4.55
CA ILE A 27 2.83 -7.33 -5.76
C ILE A 27 3.78 -6.61 -6.70
N GLU A 28 4.00 -7.16 -7.90
CA GLU A 28 4.95 -6.59 -8.86
C GLU A 28 4.38 -6.62 -10.29
N GLY A 29 4.25 -5.47 -10.94
CA GLY A 29 3.66 -5.44 -12.28
C GLY A 29 3.15 -4.08 -12.74
N ALA A 30 2.14 -4.10 -13.60
CA ALA A 30 1.46 -2.89 -14.03
C ALA A 30 -0.02 -3.13 -14.34
N GLY A 31 -0.91 -2.21 -13.97
CA GLY A 31 -2.35 -2.41 -14.18
C GLY A 31 -2.90 -3.60 -13.39
N LEU A 32 -2.45 -3.80 -12.16
CA LEU A 32 -2.93 -4.87 -11.32
C LEU A 32 -4.00 -4.34 -10.36
N ASP A 33 -5.04 -5.13 -10.13
CA ASP A 33 -6.07 -4.90 -9.12
C ASP A 33 -5.99 -6.08 -8.15
N VAL A 34 -5.73 -5.80 -6.86
CA VAL A 34 -5.48 -6.83 -5.86
C VAL A 34 -6.30 -6.60 -4.59
N ASP A 35 -7.30 -7.44 -4.40
CA ASP A 35 -8.13 -7.45 -3.19
C ASP A 35 -7.54 -8.38 -2.12
N LEU A 36 -7.15 -7.78 -1.00
CA LEU A 36 -6.66 -8.43 0.22
C LEU A 36 -7.50 -8.03 1.44
N SER A 37 -8.70 -7.48 1.25
CA SER A 37 -9.59 -7.05 2.34
C SER A 37 -10.01 -8.21 3.26
N ASP A 38 -10.09 -9.43 2.71
CA ASP A 38 -10.35 -10.67 3.46
C ASP A 38 -9.06 -11.37 3.95
N ALA A 39 -7.90 -10.71 3.85
CA ALA A 39 -6.61 -11.23 4.30
C ALA A 39 -6.02 -10.42 5.45
N ARG A 40 -5.35 -11.10 6.38
CA ARG A 40 -4.48 -10.48 7.37
C ARG A 40 -3.05 -10.61 6.88
N VAL A 41 -2.37 -9.48 6.68
CA VAL A 41 -1.02 -9.47 6.11
C VAL A 41 -0.09 -8.65 7.00
N ALA A 42 1.00 -9.24 7.48
CA ALA A 42 1.96 -8.46 8.28
C ALA A 42 2.72 -7.46 7.41
N THR A 43 3.13 -7.83 6.19
CA THR A 43 3.83 -6.91 5.28
C THR A 43 3.32 -7.01 3.85
N VAL A 44 2.96 -5.88 3.26
CA VAL A 44 2.61 -5.77 1.85
C VAL A 44 3.66 -4.92 1.16
N VAL A 45 4.13 -5.40 0.01
CA VAL A 45 5.07 -4.66 -0.82
C VAL A 45 4.57 -4.57 -2.25
N VAL A 46 4.32 -3.34 -2.68
CA VAL A 46 3.78 -3.00 -4.00
C VAL A 46 4.89 -2.39 -4.85
N ARG A 47 5.14 -2.97 -6.03
CA ARG A 47 6.17 -2.50 -6.96
C ARG A 47 5.64 -2.38 -8.38
N GLY A 48 5.52 -1.17 -8.93
CA GLY A 48 5.07 -1.05 -10.32
C GLY A 48 4.36 0.23 -10.72
N ASP A 49 3.50 0.10 -11.72
CA ASP A 49 2.74 1.20 -12.35
C ASP A 49 1.24 0.92 -12.28
N ARG A 50 0.42 1.86 -11.81
CA ARG A 50 -1.05 1.70 -11.83
C ARG A 50 -1.50 0.39 -11.16
N ILE A 51 -1.14 0.22 -9.90
CA ILE A 51 -1.55 -0.93 -9.10
C ILE A 51 -2.57 -0.45 -8.08
N GLU A 52 -3.74 -1.09 -8.04
CA GLU A 52 -4.82 -0.90 -7.08
C GLU A 52 -4.76 -2.03 -6.04
N VAL A 53 -4.85 -1.69 -4.74
CA VAL A 53 -4.80 -2.68 -3.67
C VAL A 53 -5.79 -2.32 -2.55
N ASP A 54 -6.73 -3.23 -2.28
CA ASP A 54 -7.60 -3.15 -1.10
C ASP A 54 -7.01 -3.97 0.06
N LEU A 55 -6.90 -3.38 1.24
CA LEU A 55 -6.31 -3.97 2.44
C LEU A 55 -7.26 -3.81 3.63
N ALA A 56 -7.23 -4.79 4.55
CA ALA A 56 -7.71 -4.57 5.90
C ALA A 56 -6.57 -3.99 6.76
N ASP A 57 -6.14 -4.72 7.78
CA ASP A 57 -5.03 -4.32 8.67
C ASP A 57 -3.67 -4.83 8.16
N VAL A 58 -2.67 -3.95 8.14
CA VAL A 58 -1.28 -4.28 7.78
C VAL A 58 -0.28 -3.62 8.73
N ASP A 59 0.73 -4.38 9.18
CA ASP A 59 1.78 -3.80 10.05
C ASP A 59 2.72 -2.89 9.25
N ALA A 60 3.09 -3.28 8.02
CA ALA A 60 3.97 -2.53 7.15
C ALA A 60 3.55 -2.57 5.68
N LEU A 61 3.42 -1.40 5.06
CA LEU A 61 3.15 -1.21 3.63
C LEU A 61 4.31 -0.47 2.96
N GLU A 62 4.94 -1.11 1.98
CA GLU A 62 5.97 -0.50 1.13
C GLU A 62 5.43 -0.33 -0.29
N VAL A 63 5.40 0.90 -0.79
CA VAL A 63 5.01 1.24 -2.15
C VAL A 63 6.22 1.77 -2.89
N THR A 64 6.64 1.09 -3.95
CA THR A 64 7.72 1.56 -4.83
C THR A 64 7.23 1.62 -6.26
N GLY A 65 7.11 2.80 -6.85
CA GLY A 65 6.61 2.93 -8.21
C GLY A 65 5.80 4.19 -8.42
N GLN A 66 4.85 4.12 -9.34
CA GLN A 66 4.06 5.29 -9.70
C GLN A 66 2.58 4.97 -9.93
N ALA A 67 1.74 5.93 -9.58
CA ALA A 67 0.29 5.82 -9.75
C ALA A 67 -0.32 4.57 -9.10
N ALA A 68 0.25 4.09 -7.98
CA ALA A 68 -0.46 3.14 -7.14
C ALA A 68 -1.65 3.81 -6.44
N ASP A 69 -2.72 3.06 -6.24
CA ASP A 69 -3.91 3.45 -5.48
C ASP A 69 -4.14 2.37 -4.41
N ILE A 70 -4.23 2.75 -3.15
CA ILE A 70 -4.26 1.79 -2.04
C ILE A 70 -5.23 2.27 -0.99
N ASP A 71 -6.21 1.43 -0.68
CA ASP A 71 -7.16 1.61 0.40
C ASP A 71 -6.86 0.61 1.52
N ALA A 72 -6.77 1.07 2.77
CA ALA A 72 -6.49 0.22 3.92
C ALA A 72 -7.22 0.67 5.19
N ASP A 73 -7.73 -0.25 6.01
CA ASP A 73 -8.30 0.11 7.31
C ASP A 73 -7.20 0.70 8.23
N MET A 74 -6.14 -0.07 8.50
CA MET A 74 -5.04 0.35 9.38
C MET A 74 -3.67 0.00 8.81
N ILE A 75 -2.75 0.97 8.88
CA ILE A 75 -1.35 0.81 8.48
C ILE A 75 -0.42 1.17 9.65
N GLY A 76 0.36 0.21 10.13
CA GLY A 76 1.36 0.46 11.17
C GLY A 76 2.52 1.35 10.68
N SER A 77 3.10 1.03 9.52
CA SER A 77 4.14 1.83 8.88
C SER A 77 3.95 1.86 7.38
N LEU A 78 3.80 3.07 6.83
CA LEU A 78 3.73 3.35 5.41
C LEU A 78 5.06 3.91 4.91
N SER A 79 5.64 3.28 3.88
CA SER A 79 6.76 3.82 3.12
C SER A 79 6.38 3.94 1.64
N VAL A 80 6.43 5.15 1.10
CA VAL A 80 6.17 5.42 -0.32
C VAL A 80 7.45 5.95 -0.97
N ALA A 81 7.91 5.27 -2.01
CA ALA A 81 9.05 5.66 -2.82
C ALA A 81 8.64 5.74 -4.30
N GLY A 82 8.50 6.96 -4.82
CA GLY A 82 8.10 7.22 -6.20
C GLY A 82 7.07 8.34 -6.31
N ASP A 83 6.32 8.38 -7.42
CA ASP A 83 5.53 9.57 -7.76
C ASP A 83 4.05 9.24 -7.99
N ARG A 84 3.18 10.17 -7.59
CA ARG A 84 1.72 10.11 -7.85
C ARG A 84 1.03 8.89 -7.25
N ASN A 85 1.55 8.31 -6.17
CA ASN A 85 0.86 7.25 -5.46
C ASN A 85 -0.19 7.86 -4.52
N VAL A 86 -1.31 7.17 -4.37
CA VAL A 86 -2.40 7.49 -3.45
C VAL A 86 -2.48 6.37 -2.42
N VAL A 87 -2.59 6.75 -1.15
CA VAL A 87 -2.84 5.82 -0.05
C VAL A 87 -3.88 6.46 0.85
N ASP A 88 -5.02 5.81 1.00
CA ASP A 88 -6.12 6.21 1.86
C ASP A 88 -6.30 5.16 2.96
N GLY A 89 -6.65 5.59 4.18
CA GLY A 89 -7.00 4.65 5.23
C GLY A 89 -7.54 5.25 6.52
N ASP A 90 -8.03 4.44 7.47
CA ASP A 90 -8.60 5.00 8.71
C ASP A 90 -7.49 5.47 9.67
N GLU A 91 -6.45 4.66 9.86
CA GLU A 91 -5.32 5.01 10.74
C GLU A 91 -3.97 4.63 10.15
N ILE A 92 -3.04 5.59 10.07
CA ILE A 92 -1.66 5.36 9.65
C ILE A 92 -0.70 5.85 10.74
N SER A 93 -0.03 4.92 11.42
CA SER A 93 0.77 5.24 12.61
C SER A 93 2.11 5.92 12.29
N ALA A 94 2.72 5.61 11.14
CA ALA A 94 3.93 6.27 10.67
C ALA A 94 3.96 6.33 9.15
N VAL A 95 4.29 7.51 8.61
CA VAL A 95 4.35 7.78 7.17
C VAL A 95 5.74 8.27 6.80
N SER A 96 6.36 7.64 5.81
CA SER A 96 7.57 8.11 5.14
C SER A 96 7.35 8.17 3.64
N VAL A 97 7.44 9.37 3.06
CA VAL A 97 7.25 9.57 1.61
C VAL A 97 8.51 10.14 0.99
N SER A 98 9.00 9.52 -0.07
CA SER A 98 10.12 9.98 -0.89
C SER A 98 9.71 10.00 -2.36
N GLY A 99 9.50 11.20 -2.90
CA GLY A 99 9.13 11.44 -4.29
C GLY A 99 8.13 12.58 -4.40
N ASN A 100 7.41 12.67 -5.51
CA ASN A 100 6.60 13.84 -5.83
C ASN A 100 5.14 13.51 -6.09
N ASP A 101 4.28 14.48 -5.81
CA ASP A 101 2.84 14.42 -6.13
C ASP A 101 2.12 13.22 -5.49
N ASN A 102 2.65 12.64 -4.40
CA ASN A 102 1.97 11.56 -3.68
C ASN A 102 0.88 12.12 -2.77
N ARG A 103 -0.16 11.33 -2.54
CA ARG A 103 -1.25 11.63 -1.61
C ARG A 103 -1.32 10.56 -0.53
N VAL A 104 -1.42 10.99 0.71
CA VAL A 104 -1.66 10.10 1.85
C VAL A 104 -2.71 10.75 2.74
N HIS A 105 -3.94 10.23 2.72
CA HIS A 105 -5.04 10.71 3.57
C HIS A 105 -5.45 9.64 4.57
N ALA A 106 -5.81 10.07 5.79
CA ALA A 106 -6.36 9.17 6.78
C ALA A 106 -7.15 9.89 7.88
N ASP A 107 -8.09 9.24 8.56
CA ASP A 107 -8.75 9.86 9.72
C ASP A 107 -7.72 10.20 10.82
N ARG A 108 -6.71 9.35 11.00
CA ARG A 108 -5.61 9.56 11.95
C ARG A 108 -4.25 9.28 11.34
N LEU A 109 -3.38 10.29 11.39
CA LEU A 109 -1.97 10.19 11.04
C LEU A 109 -1.08 10.33 12.27
N GLY A 110 -0.09 9.45 12.40
CA GLY A 110 0.97 9.57 13.38
C GLY A 110 2.15 10.41 12.87
N SER A 111 3.38 9.90 13.00
CA SER A 111 4.57 10.63 12.57
C SER A 111 4.66 10.70 11.05
N VAL A 112 4.98 11.87 10.50
CA VAL A 112 5.12 12.09 9.05
C VAL A 112 6.53 12.59 8.73
N GLU A 113 7.20 11.90 7.82
CA GLU A 113 8.44 12.35 7.16
C GLU A 113 8.20 12.43 5.65
N GLN A 114 8.60 13.53 5.02
CA GLN A 114 8.53 13.66 3.57
C GLN A 114 9.80 14.23 2.97
N ALA A 115 10.14 13.71 1.79
CA ALA A 115 11.17 14.22 0.89
C ALA A 115 10.61 14.29 -0.53
N GLY A 116 10.96 15.36 -1.26
CA GLY A 116 10.41 15.67 -2.58
C GLY A 116 9.33 16.75 -2.52
N ASP A 117 8.65 16.97 -3.64
CA ASP A 117 7.78 18.14 -3.86
C ASP A 117 6.31 17.76 -4.09
N ARG A 118 5.40 18.67 -3.70
CA ARG A 118 3.95 18.58 -3.96
C ARG A 118 3.25 17.32 -3.40
N ASN A 119 3.79 16.70 -2.38
CA ASN A 119 3.06 15.67 -1.63
C ASN A 119 1.92 16.31 -0.82
N ASP A 120 0.76 15.66 -0.78
CA ASP A 120 -0.43 16.04 0.00
C ASP A 120 -0.66 14.98 1.08
N ILE A 121 -0.08 15.20 2.26
CA ILE A 121 -0.15 14.29 3.41
C ILE A 121 -0.90 15.00 4.52
N ARG A 122 -2.12 14.55 4.85
CA ARG A 122 -2.99 15.21 5.83
C ARG A 122 -4.04 14.26 6.37
N PRO A 123 -4.56 14.51 7.57
CA PRO A 123 -5.75 13.83 8.01
C PRO A 123 -7.00 14.34 7.29
N ASP A 124 -8.07 13.53 7.29
CA ASP A 124 -9.41 13.89 6.77
C ASP A 124 -10.27 14.69 7.76
#